data_AF-A0AAJ0GD82-F1
#
_entry.id   AF-A0AAJ0GD82-F1
#
_cell.length_a   1.000
_cell.length_b   1.000
_cell.length_c   1.000
_cell.angle_alpha   90.00
_cell.angle_beta   90.00
_cell.angle_gamma   90.00
#
_symmetry.space_group_name_H-M   'P 1'
#
loop_
_entity.id
_entity.type
_entity.pdbx_description
1 polymer ?
#
loop_
_entity_poly.entity_id
_entity_poly.type
_entity_poly.pdbx_seq_one_letter_code
_entity_poly.pdbx_strand_id
1 'polypeptide(L)'
;MDYNRWGTSTTTAGTTPRSHTPNPDEDRINPFSRPANPFATPYASNTPSGSKPGSFVTSSTAYQQQQQQEQPYFRSRRIQNRENEKPWLKRKDPKEKWVTIIPLLGILAGLGIAAYLIVQGLSTVINHKYCTVYESDFANGLDMGVWTKEVEVGGFGNGQFEETTNTNENAFTQDGLLILKPTLQDKILIETNNTINLLKSGQCTSDVWSNCVATTSTTNGTIVSPVKSARISTKKGASIKYGRVEVEARLPAGNWPWPAILMLPVKET
;
A
#
# COMPACT_ATOMS: atom_id res chain seq x y z
N MET A 1 -18.31 -7.61 31.22
CA MET A 1 -18.03 -6.17 31.43
C MET A 1 -16.76 -5.82 30.68
N ASP A 2 -16.89 -5.54 29.38
CA ASP A 2 -16.55 -4.26 28.76
C ASP A 2 -15.27 -3.52 29.20
N TYR A 3 -14.23 -3.63 28.35
CA TYR A 3 -13.68 -2.59 27.45
C TYR A 3 -12.14 -2.56 27.37
N ASN A 4 -11.68 -2.70 26.13
CA ASN A 4 -10.36 -2.35 25.60
C ASN A 4 -9.90 -0.94 26.03
N ARG A 5 -8.61 -0.78 26.34
CA ARG A 5 -7.85 0.46 26.04
C ARG A 5 -6.37 0.16 25.79
N TRP A 6 -5.95 0.48 24.58
CA TRP A 6 -4.57 0.60 24.16
C TRP A 6 -4.03 1.95 24.62
N GLY A 7 -2.82 1.98 25.18
CA GLY A 7 -2.07 3.19 25.50
C GLY A 7 -0.71 3.14 24.81
N THR A 8 -0.49 4.06 23.87
CA THR A 8 0.78 4.24 23.15
C THR A 8 1.61 5.28 23.90
N SER A 9 2.85 4.93 24.22
CA SER A 9 3.85 5.81 24.82
C SER A 9 4.59 6.59 23.72
N THR A 10 4.68 7.90 23.90
CA THR A 10 5.45 8.85 23.09
C THR A 10 6.78 9.12 23.81
N THR A 11 7.90 9.03 23.09
CA THR A 11 9.20 9.52 23.58
C THR A 11 9.93 10.33 22.50
N THR A 12 10.55 11.40 22.97
CA THR A 12 11.01 12.62 22.29
C THR A 12 12.49 12.55 21.86
N ALA A 13 12.83 13.21 20.76
CA ALA A 13 14.12 13.90 20.50
C ALA A 13 13.90 14.81 19.27
N GLY A 14 14.35 16.06 19.13
CA GLY A 14 15.32 16.90 19.85
C GLY A 14 16.07 17.73 18.78
N THR A 15 15.80 19.03 18.68
CA THR A 15 16.51 20.01 17.81
C THR A 15 16.14 21.40 18.35
N THR A 16 16.97 22.41 18.63
CA THR A 16 18.31 22.92 18.21
C THR A 16 18.88 23.80 19.35
N PRO A 17 20.13 24.33 19.26
CA PRO A 17 20.30 25.80 19.28
C PRO A 17 21.49 26.29 18.40
N ARG A 18 21.51 27.46 17.74
CA ARG A 18 21.73 28.87 18.20
C ARG A 18 21.82 29.74 16.89
N SER A 19 21.65 31.06 16.79
CA SER A 19 22.32 32.19 17.46
C SER A 19 21.65 33.53 17.03
N HIS A 20 21.76 34.56 17.87
CA HIS A 20 21.09 35.86 17.81
C HIS A 20 22.00 37.02 17.28
N THR A 21 21.44 37.87 16.40
CA THR A 21 21.54 39.38 16.26
C THR A 21 22.87 40.06 15.89
N PRO A 22 22.93 41.30 15.30
CA PRO A 22 21.98 42.43 15.47
C PRO A 22 21.74 43.47 14.32
N ASN A 23 20.71 44.31 14.54
CA ASN A 23 20.60 45.76 14.26
C ASN A 23 20.15 46.29 12.86
N PRO A 24 19.73 47.58 12.74
CA PRO A 24 18.37 48.09 13.01
C PRO A 24 17.79 48.90 11.81
N ASP A 25 16.54 49.35 11.91
CA ASP A 25 15.92 50.41 11.10
C ASP A 25 16.03 50.30 9.56
N GLU A 26 15.08 49.62 8.90
CA GLU A 26 14.59 50.01 7.56
C GLU A 26 13.27 49.28 7.20
N ASP A 27 12.19 49.64 7.89
CA ASP A 27 10.83 49.24 7.50
C ASP A 27 10.27 50.22 6.46
N ARG A 28 10.38 49.88 5.16
CA ARG A 28 9.44 50.39 4.14
C ARG A 28 9.39 49.52 2.88
N ILE A 29 8.62 48.43 2.93
CA ILE A 29 8.15 47.74 1.72
C ILE A 29 6.67 48.08 1.51
N ASN A 30 6.40 48.78 0.39
CA ASN A 30 5.06 48.99 -0.19
C ASN A 30 4.34 47.65 -0.39
N PRO A 31 3.13 47.44 0.16
CA PRO A 31 2.23 46.43 -0.37
C PRO A 31 1.49 47.00 -1.59
N PHE A 32 1.81 46.42 -2.74
CA PHE A 32 1.09 46.57 -3.99
C PHE A 32 -0.42 46.43 -3.80
N SER A 33 -1.12 47.34 -4.48
CA SER A 33 -2.55 47.47 -4.63
C SER A 33 -3.22 46.12 -4.96
N ARG A 34 -4.10 45.66 -4.07
CA ARG A 34 -5.10 44.65 -4.44
C ARG A 34 -6.11 45.34 -5.36
N PRO A 35 -6.38 44.84 -6.58
CA PRO A 35 -7.42 45.42 -7.40
C PRO A 35 -8.76 45.31 -6.67
N ALA A 36 -9.42 46.45 -6.50
CA ALA A 36 -10.74 46.54 -5.91
C ALA A 36 -11.71 45.68 -6.71
N ASN A 37 -12.47 44.83 -5.99
CA ASN A 37 -13.49 43.99 -6.60
C ASN A 37 -14.53 44.90 -7.29
N PRO A 38 -14.73 44.82 -8.61
CA PRO A 38 -15.56 45.76 -9.36
C PRO A 38 -17.06 45.65 -9.06
N PHE A 39 -17.44 44.78 -8.11
CA PHE A 39 -18.82 44.54 -7.67
C PHE A 39 -19.15 45.10 -6.27
N ALA A 40 -18.26 45.86 -5.64
CA ALA A 40 -18.54 46.51 -4.34
C ALA A 40 -19.34 47.81 -4.53
N THR A 41 -20.55 47.88 -3.98
CA THR A 41 -21.38 49.10 -3.93
C THR A 41 -20.82 50.11 -2.91
N PRO A 42 -20.70 51.41 -3.24
CA PRO A 42 -20.08 52.38 -2.34
C PRO A 42 -21.10 52.82 -1.26
N TYR A 43 -20.83 52.49 0.00
CA TYR A 43 -21.45 53.19 1.13
C TYR A 43 -20.61 54.42 1.50
N ALA A 44 -21.34 55.48 1.80
CA ALA A 44 -20.86 56.85 1.93
C ALA A 44 -19.74 57.06 2.96
N SER A 45 -18.92 58.05 2.62
CA SER A 45 -17.73 58.57 3.29
C SER A 45 -17.96 59.18 4.68
N ASN A 46 -16.96 58.99 5.53
CA ASN A 46 -16.68 59.65 6.81
C ASN A 46 -16.71 61.19 6.76
N THR A 47 -17.09 61.85 7.87
CA THR A 47 -16.32 62.92 8.59
C THR A 47 -17.05 63.46 9.84
N PRO A 48 -16.36 64.14 10.79
CA PRO A 48 -16.52 63.91 12.24
C PRO A 48 -16.92 65.14 13.11
N SER A 49 -17.16 64.84 14.39
CA SER A 49 -16.94 65.68 15.59
C SER A 49 -18.01 66.70 16.03
N GLY A 50 -18.40 66.64 17.32
CA GLY A 50 -18.93 67.79 18.06
C GLY A 50 -20.16 67.57 18.97
N SER A 51 -19.90 67.29 20.26
CA SER A 51 -20.66 67.72 21.47
C SER A 51 -22.20 67.56 21.60
N LYS A 52 -22.62 66.74 22.58
CA LYS A 52 -23.91 66.77 23.32
C LYS A 52 -23.93 67.94 24.35
N PRO A 53 -25.02 68.32 25.09
CA PRO A 53 -26.30 67.61 25.33
C PRO A 53 -27.57 68.50 25.36
N GLY A 54 -28.74 67.89 25.64
CA GLY A 54 -29.82 68.57 26.36
C GLY A 54 -31.22 68.45 25.74
N SER A 55 -32.06 67.67 26.41
CA SER A 55 -33.51 67.50 26.31
C SER A 55 -34.29 68.76 25.88
N PHE A 56 -35.42 68.58 25.17
CA PHE A 56 -36.78 68.84 25.67
C PHE A 56 -37.80 68.50 24.58
N VAL A 57 -38.86 67.83 24.99
CA VAL A 57 -40.01 67.46 24.18
C VAL A 57 -40.92 68.67 24.06
N THR A 58 -41.17 69.17 22.85
CA THR A 58 -42.36 69.95 22.56
C THR A 58 -42.82 69.66 21.14
N SER A 59 -43.99 69.04 21.02
CA SER A 59 -44.71 68.90 19.77
C SER A 59 -45.36 70.24 19.41
N SER A 60 -45.03 70.78 18.24
CA SER A 60 -45.94 71.67 17.52
C SER A 60 -45.67 71.55 16.04
N THR A 61 -46.74 71.18 15.33
CA THR A 61 -46.89 71.02 13.90
C THR A 61 -46.25 72.14 13.09
N ALA A 62 -45.28 71.78 12.25
CA ALA A 62 -44.97 72.52 11.04
C ALA A 62 -44.90 71.51 9.89
N TYR A 63 -45.88 71.60 9.00
CA TYR A 63 -45.84 70.97 7.68
C TYR A 63 -44.61 71.50 6.94
N GLN A 64 -43.54 70.71 6.88
CA GLN A 64 -42.60 70.75 5.78
C GLN A 64 -42.70 69.41 5.07
N GLN A 65 -43.31 69.44 3.88
CA GLN A 65 -43.13 68.42 2.86
C GLN A 65 -41.64 68.28 2.58
N GLN A 66 -40.95 67.37 3.28
CA GLN A 66 -39.82 66.71 2.66
C GLN A 66 -40.42 65.80 1.62
N GLN A 67 -40.32 66.22 0.36
CA GLN A 67 -40.49 65.34 -0.79
C GLN A 67 -39.58 64.13 -0.54
N GLN A 68 -40.18 62.99 -0.17
CA GLN A 68 -39.54 61.70 -0.32
C GLN A 68 -39.27 61.55 -1.81
N GLN A 69 -38.04 61.85 -2.24
CA GLN A 69 -37.57 61.39 -3.54
C GLN A 69 -37.51 59.86 -3.44
N GLU A 70 -38.60 59.22 -3.86
CA GLU A 70 -38.66 57.78 -4.05
C GLU A 70 -37.52 57.40 -5.00
N GLN A 71 -36.49 56.73 -4.48
CA GLN A 71 -35.46 56.13 -5.31
C GLN A 71 -36.16 55.12 -6.23
N PRO A 72 -35.99 55.18 -7.57
CA PRO A 72 -36.68 54.28 -8.46
C PRO A 72 -36.34 52.83 -8.12
N TYR A 73 -37.38 52.05 -7.81
CA TYR A 73 -37.29 50.65 -7.44
C TYR A 73 -36.53 49.82 -8.49
N PHE A 74 -35.57 48.98 -8.08
CA PHE A 74 -34.84 48.08 -8.98
C PHE A 74 -35.80 47.10 -9.66
N ARG A 75 -36.17 47.40 -10.91
CA ARG A 75 -36.91 46.45 -11.75
C ARG A 75 -35.97 45.32 -12.15
N SER A 76 -36.26 44.12 -11.66
CA SER A 76 -35.62 42.90 -12.13
C SER A 76 -35.67 42.82 -13.66
N ARG A 77 -34.50 42.75 -14.30
CA ARG A 77 -34.37 42.42 -15.73
C ARG A 77 -34.55 40.92 -16.00
N ARG A 78 -35.03 40.15 -15.03
CA ARG A 78 -35.33 38.74 -15.21
C ARG A 78 -36.40 38.61 -16.28
N ILE A 79 -35.97 38.23 -17.47
CA ILE A 79 -36.81 37.91 -18.61
C ILE A 79 -37.82 36.87 -18.13
N GLN A 80 -39.11 37.22 -18.20
CA GLN A 80 -40.18 36.30 -17.85
C GLN A 80 -40.17 35.13 -18.84
N ASN A 81 -40.54 33.94 -18.39
CA ASN A 81 -40.53 32.70 -19.18
C ASN A 81 -41.65 32.67 -20.26
N ARG A 82 -41.92 33.80 -20.90
CA ARG A 82 -42.66 33.86 -22.17
C ARG A 82 -41.67 33.44 -23.24
N GLU A 83 -42.12 32.61 -24.18
CA GLU A 83 -41.30 32.06 -25.25
C GLU A 83 -40.44 33.14 -25.89
N ASN A 84 -39.16 33.16 -25.51
CA ASN A 84 -38.19 34.06 -26.10
C ASN A 84 -38.11 33.69 -27.57
N GLU A 85 -38.46 34.61 -28.47
CA GLU A 85 -38.26 34.38 -29.89
C GLU A 85 -36.79 34.08 -30.13
N LYS A 86 -36.51 32.88 -30.63
CA LYS A 86 -35.17 32.44 -31.02
C LYS A 86 -35.08 32.49 -32.55
N PRO A 87 -34.92 33.67 -33.17
CA PRO A 87 -34.92 33.80 -34.63
C PRO A 87 -33.83 32.96 -35.31
N TRP A 88 -32.75 32.61 -34.60
CA TRP A 88 -31.71 31.68 -35.07
C TRP A 88 -32.18 30.22 -35.22
N LEU A 89 -33.37 29.84 -34.73
CA LEU A 89 -34.00 28.55 -35.04
C LEU A 89 -34.87 28.57 -36.31
N LYS A 90 -35.25 29.75 -36.82
CA LYS A 90 -36.15 29.87 -37.99
C LYS A 90 -35.46 29.44 -39.30
N ARG A 91 -34.13 29.55 -39.39
CA ARG A 91 -33.34 29.15 -40.56
C ARG A 91 -32.05 28.47 -40.10
N LYS A 92 -31.84 27.23 -40.54
CA LYS A 92 -30.65 26.45 -40.17
C LYS A 92 -29.57 26.60 -41.24
N ASP A 93 -28.37 27.01 -40.84
CA ASP A 93 -27.25 27.11 -41.76
C ASP A 93 -26.72 25.70 -42.08
N PRO A 94 -26.57 25.32 -43.36
CA PRO A 94 -26.12 23.98 -43.74
C PRO A 94 -24.69 23.70 -43.26
N LYS A 95 -23.89 24.76 -43.03
CA LYS A 95 -22.50 24.67 -42.54
C LYS A 95 -22.40 24.38 -41.04
N GLU A 96 -23.47 24.58 -40.27
CA GLU A 96 -23.51 24.30 -38.82
C GLU A 96 -23.27 22.81 -38.52
N LYS A 97 -23.63 21.92 -39.45
CA LYS A 97 -23.35 20.48 -39.35
C LYS A 97 -21.86 20.17 -39.22
N TRP A 98 -20.97 20.97 -39.83
CA TRP A 98 -19.53 20.74 -39.76
C TRP A 98 -18.96 21.04 -38.37
N VAL A 99 -19.59 21.94 -37.62
CA VAL A 99 -19.20 22.27 -36.24
C VAL A 99 -19.40 21.07 -35.30
N THR A 100 -20.38 20.21 -35.58
CA THR A 100 -20.60 18.98 -34.81
C THR A 100 -19.90 17.76 -35.41
N ILE A 101 -19.80 17.67 -36.74
CA ILE A 101 -19.14 16.55 -37.44
C ILE A 101 -17.63 16.53 -37.18
N ILE A 102 -16.94 17.67 -37.22
CA ILE A 102 -15.48 17.73 -37.06
C ILE A 102 -15.01 17.23 -35.67
N PRO A 103 -15.60 17.66 -34.54
CA PRO A 103 -15.25 17.12 -33.23
C PRO A 103 -15.58 15.63 -33.08
N LEU A 104 -16.70 15.16 -33.64
CA LEU A 104 -17.07 13.73 -33.59
C LEU A 104 -16.09 12.86 -34.37
N LEU A 105 -15.64 13.32 -35.54
CA LEU A 105 -14.57 12.65 -36.30
C LEU A 105 -13.24 12.65 -35.54
N GLY A 106 -12.90 13.76 -34.86
CA GLY A 106 -11.71 13.83 -34.02
C GLY A 106 -11.75 12.87 -32.83
N ILE A 107 -12.90 12.72 -32.17
CA ILE A 107 -13.09 11.74 -31.07
C ILE A 107 -12.98 10.32 -31.61
N LEU A 108 -13.63 9.99 -32.73
CA LEU A 108 -13.53 8.67 -33.35
C LEU A 108 -12.09 8.34 -33.77
N ALA A 109 -11.38 9.29 -34.36
CA ALA A 109 -9.97 9.12 -34.72
C ALA A 109 -9.09 8.93 -33.48
N GLY A 110 -9.31 9.72 -32.43
CA GLY A 110 -8.59 9.59 -31.16
C GLY A 110 -8.82 8.23 -30.49
N LEU A 111 -10.06 7.74 -30.46
CA LEU A 111 -10.39 6.41 -29.95
C LEU A 111 -9.77 5.29 -30.80
N GLY A 112 -9.75 5.45 -32.13
CA GLY A 112 -9.09 4.50 -33.03
C GLY A 112 -7.58 4.41 -32.79
N ILE A 113 -6.91 5.56 -32.63
CA ILE A 113 -5.48 5.60 -32.29
C ILE A 113 -5.22 4.99 -30.92
N ALA A 114 -6.04 5.31 -29.91
CA ALA A 114 -5.91 4.74 -28.57
C ALA A 114 -6.07 3.21 -28.59
N ALA A 115 -7.09 2.69 -29.28
CA ALA A 115 -7.30 1.25 -29.43
C ALA A 115 -6.12 0.57 -30.13
N TYR A 116 -5.58 1.19 -31.19
CA TYR A 116 -4.40 0.68 -31.88
C TYR A 116 -3.17 0.60 -30.97
N LEU A 117 -2.91 1.65 -30.17
CA LEU A 117 -1.81 1.66 -29.21
C LEU A 117 -1.97 0.60 -28.11
N ILE A 118 -3.20 0.38 -27.63
CA ILE A 118 -3.50 -0.68 -26.66
C ILE A 118 -3.23 -2.07 -27.28
N VAL A 119 -3.70 -2.32 -28.50
CA VAL A 119 -3.49 -3.61 -29.20
C VAL A 119 -1.99 -3.85 -29.44
N GLN A 120 -1.27 -2.83 -29.89
CA GLN A 120 0.19 -2.88 -30.02
C GLN A 120 0.84 -3.25 -28.69
N GLY A 121 0.51 -2.53 -27.61
CA GLY A 121 1.07 -2.79 -26.27
C GLY A 121 0.71 -4.17 -25.69
N LEU A 122 -0.47 -4.70 -25.99
CA LEU A 122 -0.83 -6.07 -25.58
C LEU A 122 -0.14 -7.13 -26.44
N SER A 123 0.08 -6.84 -27.73
CA SER A 123 0.77 -7.77 -28.64
C SER A 123 2.27 -7.90 -28.40
N THR A 124 2.90 -6.90 -27.75
CA THR A 124 4.30 -6.97 -27.33
C THR A 124 4.51 -7.83 -26.09
N VAL A 125 3.44 -8.20 -25.37
CA VAL A 125 3.52 -9.16 -24.26
C VAL A 125 3.85 -10.53 -24.84
N ILE A 126 5.09 -10.94 -24.63
CA ILE A 126 5.64 -12.18 -25.16
C ILE A 126 4.95 -13.35 -24.47
N ASN A 127 4.03 -14.01 -25.17
CA ASN A 127 3.45 -15.27 -24.70
C ASN A 127 4.39 -16.41 -25.10
N HIS A 128 5.35 -16.69 -24.21
CA HIS A 128 6.21 -17.85 -24.38
C HIS A 128 5.38 -19.15 -24.27
N LYS A 129 5.46 -20.00 -25.29
CA LYS A 129 4.96 -21.37 -25.20
C LYS A 129 6.01 -22.23 -24.52
N TYR A 130 5.73 -22.70 -23.32
CA TYR A 130 6.61 -23.59 -22.58
C TYR A 130 6.18 -25.04 -22.78
N CYS A 131 7.15 -25.96 -22.86
CA CYS A 131 6.91 -27.39 -22.78
C CYS A 131 7.16 -27.82 -21.33
N THR A 132 6.23 -28.55 -20.72
CA THR A 132 6.42 -29.10 -19.38
C THR A 132 7.51 -30.17 -19.44
N VAL A 133 8.62 -29.94 -18.72
CA VAL A 133 9.74 -30.87 -18.65
C VAL A 133 9.72 -31.71 -17.38
N TYR A 134 9.10 -31.21 -16.33
CA TYR A 134 8.95 -31.87 -15.05
C TYR A 134 7.72 -31.30 -14.34
N GLU A 135 6.94 -32.16 -13.71
CA GLU A 135 5.75 -31.82 -12.94
C GLU A 135 5.66 -32.78 -11.75
N SER A 136 5.28 -32.25 -10.59
CA SER A 136 5.11 -33.01 -9.36
C SER A 136 3.77 -32.62 -8.77
N ASP A 137 2.74 -33.42 -9.05
CA ASP A 137 1.37 -33.23 -8.58
C ASP A 137 1.12 -33.81 -7.18
N PHE A 138 2.10 -34.51 -6.61
CA PHE A 138 2.05 -35.18 -5.31
C PHE A 138 0.87 -36.15 -5.13
N ALA A 139 0.19 -36.56 -6.21
CA ALA A 139 -0.99 -37.43 -6.15
C ALA A 139 -0.63 -38.83 -5.64
N ASN A 140 0.55 -39.32 -6.05
CA ASN A 140 1.08 -40.64 -5.65
C ASN A 140 2.12 -40.56 -4.53
N GLY A 141 2.20 -39.42 -3.85
CA GLY A 141 3.17 -39.18 -2.79
C GLY A 141 4.40 -38.40 -3.22
N LEU A 142 5.38 -38.31 -2.31
CA LEU A 142 6.65 -37.64 -2.55
C LEU A 142 7.61 -38.62 -3.24
N ASP A 143 7.94 -38.37 -4.51
CA ASP A 143 8.91 -39.17 -5.26
C ASP A 143 10.33 -38.97 -4.69
N MET A 144 10.82 -39.98 -3.97
CA MET A 144 12.14 -39.99 -3.34
C MET A 144 13.30 -40.16 -4.34
N GLY A 145 13.00 -40.49 -5.61
CA GLY A 145 13.98 -40.46 -6.69
C GLY A 145 14.35 -39.03 -7.10
N VAL A 146 13.42 -38.09 -6.92
CA VAL A 146 13.62 -36.67 -7.23
C VAL A 146 13.88 -35.84 -5.98
N TRP A 147 13.05 -36.02 -4.96
CA TRP A 147 13.05 -35.23 -3.74
C TRP A 147 13.82 -35.93 -2.62
N THR A 148 14.63 -35.16 -1.91
CA THR A 148 15.35 -35.62 -0.72
C THR A 148 14.94 -34.79 0.48
N LYS A 149 14.67 -35.44 1.61
CA LYS A 149 14.45 -34.76 2.90
C LYS A 149 15.80 -34.48 3.56
N GLU A 150 16.06 -33.23 3.90
CA GLU A 150 17.27 -32.78 4.59
C GLU A 150 17.08 -32.85 6.10
N VAL A 151 18.08 -33.34 6.83
CA VAL A 151 18.02 -33.61 8.28
C VAL A 151 19.21 -32.94 8.96
N GLU A 152 18.94 -31.83 9.65
CA GLU A 152 19.94 -31.03 10.36
C GLU A 152 19.33 -30.33 11.58
N VAL A 153 20.20 -29.99 12.54
CA VAL A 153 19.92 -29.16 13.74
C VAL A 153 20.78 -27.88 13.77
N GLY A 154 21.54 -27.60 12.70
CA GLY A 154 22.51 -26.50 12.64
C GLY A 154 21.95 -25.13 12.28
N GLY A 155 20.64 -25.01 12.12
CA GLY A 155 19.97 -23.74 11.80
C GLY A 155 20.25 -23.17 10.41
N PHE A 156 20.79 -23.98 9.48
CA PHE A 156 21.02 -23.67 8.06
C PHE A 156 21.68 -22.30 7.80
N GLY A 157 22.65 -21.93 8.63
CA GLY A 157 23.40 -20.67 8.52
C GLY A 157 22.63 -19.39 8.90
N ASN A 158 21.37 -19.52 9.28
CA ASN A 158 20.50 -18.39 9.63
C ASN A 158 20.10 -18.37 11.13
N GLY A 159 20.67 -19.26 11.93
CA GLY A 159 20.27 -19.41 13.34
C GLY A 159 18.82 -19.89 13.50
N GLN A 160 18.32 -20.65 12.51
CA GLN A 160 17.01 -21.29 12.58
C GLN A 160 16.98 -22.28 13.76
N PHE A 161 15.80 -22.46 14.37
CA PHE A 161 15.66 -23.18 15.63
C PHE A 161 14.99 -24.55 15.48
N GLU A 162 14.60 -24.93 14.27
CA GLU A 162 14.01 -26.24 14.01
C GLU A 162 15.06 -27.33 13.81
N GLU A 163 14.69 -28.56 14.15
CA GLU A 163 15.29 -29.78 13.63
C GLU A 163 14.51 -30.18 12.38
N THR A 164 15.18 -30.34 11.23
CA THR A 164 14.50 -30.91 10.07
C THR A 164 14.56 -32.44 10.14
N THR A 165 13.45 -33.11 9.84
CA THR A 165 13.34 -34.58 9.96
C THR A 165 13.09 -35.24 8.60
N ASN A 166 13.42 -36.54 8.52
CA ASN A 166 13.11 -37.37 7.35
C ASN A 166 11.79 -38.16 7.50
N THR A 167 11.09 -38.02 8.63
CA THR A 167 9.87 -38.78 8.92
C THR A 167 8.66 -38.19 8.18
N ASN A 168 7.56 -38.94 8.18
CA ASN A 168 6.28 -38.46 7.64
C ASN A 168 5.50 -37.60 8.64
N GLU A 169 6.10 -37.25 9.78
CA GLU A 169 5.49 -36.33 10.75
C GLU A 169 5.50 -34.89 10.21
N ASN A 170 6.61 -34.49 9.58
CA ASN A 170 6.83 -33.11 9.14
C ASN A 170 6.73 -32.91 7.64
N ALA A 171 6.99 -33.94 6.83
CA ALA A 171 6.80 -33.90 5.38
C ALA A 171 6.05 -35.13 4.91
N PHE A 172 4.82 -34.92 4.47
CA PHE A 172 3.95 -35.97 3.95
C PHE A 172 3.02 -35.40 2.87
N THR A 173 2.39 -36.29 2.12
CA THR A 173 1.42 -35.95 1.10
C THR A 173 0.02 -36.33 1.55
N GLN A 174 -0.94 -35.45 1.36
CA GLN A 174 -2.33 -35.69 1.70
C GLN A 174 -3.21 -34.98 0.65
N ASP A 175 -4.21 -35.68 0.12
CA ASP A 175 -5.17 -35.14 -0.86
C ASP A 175 -4.52 -34.50 -2.10
N GLY A 176 -3.42 -35.09 -2.60
CA GLY A 176 -2.65 -34.55 -3.73
C GLY A 176 -1.86 -33.28 -3.41
N LEU A 177 -1.66 -32.96 -2.14
CA LEU A 177 -0.86 -31.83 -1.69
C LEU A 177 0.33 -32.30 -0.88
N LEU A 178 1.50 -31.72 -1.14
CA LEU A 178 2.62 -31.82 -0.23
C LEU A 178 2.39 -30.91 0.98
N ILE A 179 2.37 -31.50 2.17
CA ILE A 179 2.21 -30.81 3.44
C ILE A 179 3.52 -30.83 4.20
N LEU A 180 4.08 -29.64 4.42
CA LEU A 180 5.18 -29.41 5.34
C LEU A 180 4.61 -28.87 6.65
N LYS A 181 4.58 -29.70 7.68
CA LYS A 181 3.93 -29.39 8.96
C LYS A 181 4.98 -29.35 10.09
N PRO A 182 5.25 -28.18 10.68
CA PRO A 182 6.07 -28.13 11.88
C PRO A 182 5.33 -28.76 13.06
N THR A 183 6.07 -29.48 13.90
CA THR A 183 5.57 -30.11 15.14
C THR A 183 6.47 -29.76 16.32
N LEU A 184 5.96 -29.89 17.53
CA LEU A 184 6.78 -29.63 18.73
C LEU A 184 7.76 -30.77 18.97
N GLN A 185 8.93 -30.43 19.48
CA GLN A 185 9.92 -31.41 19.92
C GLN A 185 9.49 -32.07 21.23
N ASP A 186 10.04 -33.27 21.49
CA ASP A 186 9.82 -33.97 22.74
C ASP A 186 10.31 -33.16 23.95
N LYS A 187 9.39 -32.95 24.90
CA LYS A 187 9.63 -32.17 26.13
C LYS A 187 10.85 -32.66 26.92
N ILE A 188 11.08 -33.98 26.95
CA ILE A 188 12.22 -34.58 27.67
C ILE A 188 13.55 -34.09 27.09
N LEU A 189 13.67 -34.03 25.76
CA LEU A 189 14.87 -33.59 25.07
C LEU A 189 15.17 -32.10 25.33
N ILE A 190 14.13 -31.31 25.55
CA ILE A 190 14.22 -29.87 25.82
C ILE A 190 14.53 -29.57 27.30
N GLU A 191 13.92 -30.29 28.23
CA GLU A 191 13.95 -29.93 29.65
C GLU A 191 15.02 -30.67 30.46
N THR A 192 15.53 -31.79 29.94
CA THR A 192 16.55 -32.60 30.63
C THR A 192 17.83 -32.66 29.82
N ASN A 193 18.96 -32.89 30.50
CA ASN A 193 20.27 -32.98 29.87
C ASN A 193 20.28 -34.12 28.84
N ASN A 194 20.24 -33.76 27.56
CA ASN A 194 20.15 -34.69 26.45
C ASN A 194 20.94 -34.18 25.25
N THR A 195 21.29 -35.10 24.36
CA THR A 195 21.97 -34.79 23.12
C THR A 195 21.26 -35.46 21.96
N ILE A 196 20.84 -34.65 20.99
CA ILE A 196 20.43 -35.12 19.66
C ILE A 196 21.71 -35.29 18.85
N ASN A 197 22.01 -36.53 18.47
CA ASN A 197 23.20 -36.86 17.68
C ASN A 197 22.79 -37.60 16.41
N LEU A 198 22.60 -36.82 15.33
CA LEU A 198 22.18 -37.31 14.02
C LEU A 198 23.29 -38.05 13.26
N LEU A 199 24.56 -37.87 13.66
CA LEU A 199 25.68 -38.62 13.10
C LEU A 199 25.64 -40.07 13.57
N LYS A 200 25.35 -40.27 14.87
CA LYS A 200 25.25 -41.62 15.45
C LYS A 200 24.08 -42.41 14.88
N SER A 201 22.98 -41.73 14.54
CA SER A 201 21.83 -42.36 13.87
C SER A 201 22.04 -42.52 12.35
N GLY A 202 23.09 -41.94 11.78
CA GLY A 202 23.34 -41.96 10.33
C GLY A 202 22.30 -41.20 9.52
N GLN A 203 21.56 -40.28 10.14
CA GLN A 203 20.46 -39.55 9.50
C GLN A 203 20.86 -38.16 9.01
N CYS A 204 21.94 -37.58 9.56
CA CYS A 204 22.35 -36.22 9.20
C CYS A 204 22.70 -36.10 7.72
N THR A 205 22.21 -35.05 7.06
CA THR A 205 22.48 -34.79 5.64
C THR A 205 23.64 -33.82 5.39
N SER A 206 24.15 -33.19 6.44
CA SER A 206 25.31 -32.29 6.38
C SER A 206 26.61 -33.03 6.67
N ASP A 207 27.69 -32.58 6.05
CA ASP A 207 29.06 -33.01 6.36
C ASP A 207 29.65 -32.25 7.56
N VAL A 208 28.96 -31.20 8.05
CA VAL A 208 29.43 -30.35 9.15
C VAL A 208 28.90 -30.86 10.48
N TRP A 209 29.81 -31.21 11.40
CA TRP A 209 29.46 -31.79 12.71
C TRP A 209 28.47 -30.94 13.52
N SER A 210 28.64 -29.61 13.53
CA SER A 210 27.76 -28.69 14.26
C SER A 210 26.33 -28.67 13.75
N ASN A 211 26.09 -29.13 12.51
CA ASN A 211 24.76 -29.23 11.96
C ASN A 211 24.05 -30.53 12.32
N CYS A 212 24.77 -31.48 12.91
CA CYS A 212 24.26 -32.81 13.18
C CYS A 212 24.11 -33.12 14.68
N VAL A 213 24.66 -32.27 15.55
CA VAL A 213 24.66 -32.51 16.99
C VAL A 213 24.18 -31.27 17.72
N ALA A 214 23.14 -31.44 18.53
CA ALA A 214 22.60 -30.42 19.43
C ALA A 214 22.45 -30.98 20.84
N THR A 215 22.73 -30.18 21.86
CA THR A 215 22.70 -30.62 23.26
C THR A 215 21.93 -29.65 24.15
N THR A 216 21.02 -30.21 24.93
CA THR A 216 20.38 -29.53 26.05
C THR A 216 21.25 -29.72 27.29
N SER A 217 21.60 -28.61 27.96
CA SER A 217 22.31 -28.60 29.23
C SER A 217 21.66 -27.59 30.17
N THR A 218 21.04 -28.08 31.23
CA THR A 218 20.37 -27.26 32.25
C THR A 218 21.35 -26.38 33.02
N THR A 219 22.61 -26.80 33.13
CA THR A 219 23.68 -26.03 33.79
C THR A 219 24.21 -24.91 32.89
N ASN A 220 24.34 -25.16 31.58
CA ASN A 220 24.86 -24.18 30.63
C ASN A 220 23.76 -23.32 29.97
N GLY A 221 22.49 -23.64 30.20
CA GLY A 221 21.35 -22.97 29.57
C GLY A 221 21.24 -23.22 28.07
N THR A 222 21.86 -24.30 27.55
CA THR A 222 21.73 -24.67 26.13
C THR A 222 20.52 -25.57 25.95
N ILE A 223 19.87 -25.44 24.80
CA ILE A 223 18.62 -26.15 24.47
C ILE A 223 18.76 -26.72 23.05
N VAL A 224 18.25 -27.94 22.83
CA VAL A 224 18.06 -28.49 21.49
C VAL A 224 16.97 -27.74 20.74
N SER A 225 16.89 -27.95 19.42
CA SER A 225 15.81 -27.42 18.58
C SER A 225 14.42 -27.72 19.19
N PRO A 226 13.64 -26.70 19.63
CA PRO A 226 12.37 -26.92 20.30
C PRO A 226 11.23 -27.33 19.35
N VAL A 227 11.46 -27.25 18.05
CA VAL A 227 10.48 -27.54 17.00
C VAL A 227 11.11 -28.50 16.00
N LYS A 228 10.31 -29.44 15.51
CA LYS A 228 10.64 -30.27 14.35
C LYS A 228 9.95 -29.71 13.12
N SER A 229 10.62 -29.74 11.98
CA SER A 229 10.09 -29.26 10.70
C SER A 229 10.58 -30.15 9.56
N ALA A 230 10.33 -29.73 8.33
CA ALA A 230 10.81 -30.41 7.15
C ALA A 230 11.45 -29.42 6.18
N ARG A 231 12.52 -29.90 5.55
CA ARG A 231 13.18 -29.25 4.43
C ARG A 231 13.39 -30.31 3.36
N ILE A 232 12.94 -30.01 2.16
CA ILE A 232 13.10 -30.90 1.01
C ILE A 232 13.85 -30.19 -0.10
N SER A 233 14.57 -30.98 -0.89
CA SER A 233 15.44 -30.47 -1.94
C SER A 233 15.44 -31.43 -3.11
N THR A 234 15.51 -30.90 -4.33
CA THR A 234 15.70 -31.71 -5.55
C THR A 234 17.18 -31.85 -5.93
N LYS A 235 18.11 -31.42 -5.06
CA LYS A 235 19.56 -31.35 -5.34
C LYS A 235 20.14 -32.62 -5.97
N LYS A 236 19.66 -33.81 -5.58
CA LYS A 236 20.15 -35.11 -6.10
C LYS A 236 19.35 -35.64 -7.30
N GLY A 237 18.17 -35.09 -7.56
CA GLY A 237 17.20 -35.67 -8.49
C GLY A 237 16.93 -34.82 -9.72
N ALA A 238 16.34 -33.64 -9.53
CA ALA A 238 15.96 -32.75 -10.62
C ALA A 238 16.65 -31.38 -10.48
N SER A 239 17.19 -30.91 -11.60
CA SER A 239 17.74 -29.56 -11.72
C SER A 239 17.30 -28.95 -13.04
N ILE A 240 17.19 -27.62 -13.07
CA ILE A 240 16.77 -26.87 -14.25
C ILE A 240 17.75 -25.74 -14.50
N LYS A 241 18.05 -25.50 -15.78
CA LYS A 241 18.82 -24.34 -16.25
C LYS A 241 17.96 -23.58 -17.26
N TYR A 242 17.51 -22.39 -16.87
CA TYR A 242 16.55 -21.56 -17.60
C TYR A 242 15.15 -22.18 -17.71
N GLY A 243 14.18 -21.36 -18.09
CA GLY A 243 12.78 -21.76 -18.21
C GLY A 243 11.90 -21.08 -17.17
N ARG A 244 10.75 -21.69 -16.90
CA ARG A 244 9.75 -21.20 -15.95
C ARG A 244 9.56 -22.25 -14.87
N VAL A 245 9.66 -21.84 -13.61
CA VAL A 245 9.37 -22.68 -12.46
C VAL A 245 8.14 -22.11 -11.78
N GLU A 246 7.11 -22.94 -11.64
CA GLU A 246 5.86 -22.58 -10.99
C GLU A 246 5.63 -23.48 -9.79
N VAL A 247 5.27 -22.87 -8.67
CA VAL A 247 4.92 -23.59 -7.44
C VAL A 247 3.64 -22.97 -6.91
N GLU A 248 2.60 -23.79 -6.80
CA GLU A 248 1.36 -23.42 -6.14
C GLU A 248 1.42 -23.90 -4.69
N ALA A 249 1.34 -22.97 -3.75
CA ALA A 249 1.45 -23.28 -2.33
C ALA A 249 0.58 -22.36 -1.48
N ARG A 250 0.02 -22.91 -0.41
CA ARG A 250 -0.60 -22.16 0.67
C ARG A 250 0.38 -22.00 1.82
N LEU A 251 0.79 -20.77 2.10
CA LEU A 251 1.75 -20.49 3.17
C LEU A 251 1.10 -20.60 4.56
N PRO A 252 1.85 -21.08 5.57
CA PRO A 252 1.38 -21.11 6.96
C PRO A 252 1.17 -19.69 7.51
N ALA A 253 0.16 -19.51 8.35
CA ALA A 253 -0.09 -18.28 9.08
C ALA A 253 0.30 -18.44 10.55
N GLY A 254 0.85 -17.38 11.16
CA GLY A 254 1.23 -17.37 12.57
C GLY A 254 2.48 -16.54 12.83
N ASN A 255 2.88 -16.47 14.09
CA ASN A 255 4.14 -15.84 14.47
C ASN A 255 5.27 -16.86 14.34
N TRP A 256 6.39 -16.43 13.73
CA TRP A 256 7.63 -17.21 13.57
C TRP A 256 7.75 -18.27 12.46
N PRO A 257 6.71 -18.69 11.68
CA PRO A 257 6.96 -19.56 10.54
C PRO A 257 7.69 -18.77 9.45
N TRP A 258 8.75 -19.38 8.91
CA TRP A 258 9.51 -18.83 7.79
C TRP A 258 9.48 -19.79 6.60
N PRO A 259 8.38 -19.83 5.83
CA PRO A 259 8.29 -20.69 4.64
C PRO A 259 9.17 -20.13 3.52
N ALA A 260 9.87 -21.01 2.81
CA ALA A 260 10.75 -20.61 1.72
C ALA A 260 10.65 -21.60 0.55
N ILE A 261 10.49 -21.05 -0.66
CA ILE A 261 10.63 -21.77 -1.93
C ILE A 261 11.78 -21.08 -2.66
N LEU A 262 12.92 -21.76 -2.74
CA LEU A 262 14.18 -21.20 -3.20
C LEU A 262 14.86 -22.19 -4.13
N MET A 263 15.77 -21.68 -4.97
CA MET A 263 16.66 -22.51 -5.79
C MET A 263 18.10 -22.18 -5.45
N LEU A 264 18.94 -23.22 -5.45
CA LEU A 264 20.38 -23.11 -5.25
C LEU A 264 21.11 -23.63 -6.49
N PRO A 265 22.33 -23.13 -6.77
CA PRO A 265 23.14 -23.68 -7.84
C PRO A 265 23.51 -25.14 -7.54
N VAL A 266 23.56 -25.97 -8.58
CA VAL A 266 24.00 -27.38 -8.45
C VAL A 266 25.48 -27.47 -8.08
N LYS A 267 26.28 -26.48 -8.50
CA LYS A 267 27.71 -26.38 -8.22
C LYS A 267 28.01 -24.99 -7.66
N GLU A 268 28.60 -24.95 -6.48
CA GLU A 268 29.26 -23.76 -5.93
C GLU A 268 30.56 -23.59 -6.72
N THR A 269 30.67 -22.52 -7.53
CA THR A 269 31.88 -22.17 -8.29
C THR A 269 32.75 -21.20 -7.51
#